data_AF-A0A4Q5QVN5-F1
#
_entry.id   AF-A0A4Q5QVN5-F1
#
_cell.length_a   1.000
_cell.length_b   1.000
_cell.length_c   1.000
_cell.angle_alpha   90.00
_cell.angle_beta   90.00
_cell.angle_gamma   90.00
#
_symmetry.space_group_name_H-M   'P 1'
#
loop_
_entity.id
_entity.type
_entity.pdbx_description
1 polymer ?
#
loop_
_entity_poly.entity_id
_entity_poly.type
_entity_poly.pdbx_seq_one_letter_code
_entity_poly.pdbx_strand_id
1 'polypeptide(L)'
;MFRRFLQFWDNSSFYLDKKVFYAAYGIAALFVLSFFIPALQTVAVFLLLALATVVLIDALLLYQKRGLNAERILPPRLSNGDENKITLQLFNEYNFIVSCTVIDELPVQFQERKLLNISTDPFRGQWFVFYYYAAYHI
;
A
#
# COMPACT_ATOMS: atom_id res chain seq x y z
N MET A 1 7.35 24.85 10.20
CA MET A 1 8.20 23.67 10.43
C MET A 1 7.37 22.44 10.83
N PHE A 2 6.54 22.54 11.87
CA PHE A 2 5.64 21.46 12.33
C PHE A 2 4.66 20.91 11.27
N ARG A 3 4.02 21.79 10.47
CA ARG A 3 3.13 21.36 9.38
C ARG A 3 3.83 20.54 8.28
N ARG A 4 5.11 20.82 8.00
CA ARG A 4 5.92 20.04 7.04
C ARG A 4 6.26 18.65 7.58
N PHE A 5 6.50 18.55 8.89
CA PHE A 5 6.72 17.28 9.57
C PHE A 5 5.45 16.40 9.57
N LEU A 6 4.28 16.99 9.81
CA LEU A 6 2.99 16.30 9.70
C LEU A 6 2.67 15.89 8.26
N GLN A 7 2.93 16.74 7.26
CA GLN A 7 2.74 16.40 5.84
C GLN A 7 3.66 15.27 5.37
N PHE A 8 4.86 15.16 5.95
CA PHE A 8 5.74 14.02 5.73
C PHE A 8 5.15 12.73 6.32
N TRP A 9 4.49 12.81 7.48
CA TRP A 9 3.86 11.67 8.14
C TRP A 9 2.54 11.23 7.48
N ASP A 10 1.77 12.17 6.92
CA ASP A 10 0.49 11.88 6.25
C ASP A 10 0.68 11.29 4.84
N ASN A 11 1.85 11.49 4.22
CA ASN A 11 2.25 10.87 2.95
C ASN A 11 3.09 9.58 3.15
N SER A 12 3.07 9.00 4.36
CA SER A 12 3.87 7.81 4.66
C SER A 12 3.37 6.61 3.88
N SER A 13 4.21 6.05 3.01
CA SER A 13 3.95 4.75 2.36
C SER A 13 4.06 3.57 3.34
N PHE A 14 4.42 3.82 4.60
CA PHE A 14 4.62 2.80 5.63
C PHE A 14 3.42 2.70 6.55
N TYR A 15 2.79 1.53 6.56
CA TYR A 15 1.62 1.23 7.37
C TYR A 15 1.82 -0.09 8.09
N LEU A 16 1.61 -0.10 9.41
CA LEU A 16 1.70 -1.31 10.22
C LEU A 16 0.32 -1.95 10.37
N ASP A 17 0.24 -3.26 10.13
CA ASP A 17 -0.98 -4.05 10.35
C ASP A 17 -1.35 -4.05 11.86
N LYS A 18 -2.65 -4.12 12.17
CA LYS A 18 -3.21 -4.28 13.52
C LYS A 18 -2.55 -5.41 14.32
N LYS A 19 -2.03 -6.44 13.63
CA LYS A 19 -1.28 -7.56 14.24
C LYS A 19 -0.05 -7.08 15.01
N VAL A 20 0.69 -6.11 14.48
CA VAL A 20 1.87 -5.53 15.15
C VAL A 20 1.45 -4.86 16.46
N PHE A 21 0.33 -4.14 16.44
CA PHE A 21 -0.22 -3.48 17.62
C PHE A 21 -0.74 -4.47 18.66
N TYR A 22 -1.43 -5.54 18.25
CA TYR A 22 -1.86 -6.59 19.18
C TYR A 22 -0.67 -7.32 19.81
N ALA A 23 0.38 -7.60 19.03
CA ALA A 23 1.62 -8.17 19.56
C ALA A 23 2.28 -7.22 20.56
N ALA A 24 2.40 -5.94 20.22
CA ALA A 24 2.96 -4.92 21.11
C ALA A 24 2.15 -4.78 22.41
N TYR A 25 0.82 -4.81 22.33
CA TYR A 25 -0.05 -4.77 23.51
C TYR A 25 0.14 -6.01 24.41
N GLY A 26 0.23 -7.20 23.81
CA GLY A 26 0.53 -8.42 24.54
C GLY A 26 1.90 -8.38 25.23
N ILE A 27 2.93 -7.86 24.55
CA ILE A 27 4.27 -7.67 25.12
C ILE A 27 4.24 -6.64 26.26
N ALA A 28 3.49 -5.55 26.11
CA ALA A 28 3.32 -4.55 27.17
C ALA A 28 2.64 -5.17 28.42
N ALA A 29 1.60 -5.98 28.23
CA ALA A 29 0.96 -6.71 29.33
C ALA A 29 1.92 -7.70 30.00
N LEU A 30 2.75 -8.41 29.22
CA LEU A 30 3.82 -9.27 29.73
C LEU A 30 4.84 -8.51 30.60
N PHE A 31 5.20 -7.28 30.23
CA PHE A 31 6.04 -6.41 31.06
C PHE A 31 5.37 -6.01 32.38
N VAL A 32 4.06 -5.80 32.40
CA VAL A 32 3.34 -5.53 33.65
C VAL A 32 3.34 -6.77 34.54
N LEU A 33 3.08 -7.95 33.97
CA LEU A 33 3.07 -9.22 34.70
C LEU A 33 4.46 -9.62 35.21
N SER A 34 5.53 -9.21 34.54
CA SER A 34 6.90 -9.53 34.95
C SER A 34 7.31 -8.88 36.27
N PHE A 35 6.58 -7.86 36.72
CA PHE A 35 6.75 -7.30 38.07
C PHE A 35 6.51 -8.36 39.17
N PHE A 36 5.58 -9.29 38.94
CA PHE A 36 5.27 -10.37 39.88
C PHE A 36 6.10 -11.63 39.60
N ILE A 37 6.43 -11.88 38.33
CA ILE A 37 7.15 -13.07 37.89
C ILE A 37 8.37 -12.63 37.08
N PRO A 38 9.54 -12.47 37.72
CA PRO A 38 10.74 -11.91 37.06
C PRO A 38 11.16 -12.65 35.79
N ALA A 39 10.93 -13.96 35.70
CA ALA A 39 11.22 -14.76 34.51
C ALA A 39 10.49 -14.26 33.24
N LEU A 40 9.32 -13.64 33.37
CA LEU A 40 8.58 -13.08 32.24
C LEU A 40 9.26 -11.85 31.63
N GLN A 41 10.13 -11.15 32.38
CA GLN A 41 10.83 -9.97 31.87
C GLN A 41 11.76 -10.35 30.72
N THR A 42 12.54 -11.41 30.90
CA THR A 42 13.43 -11.95 29.87
C THR A 42 12.64 -12.31 28.61
N VAL A 43 11.51 -13.01 28.77
CA VAL A 43 10.62 -13.39 27.66
C VAL A 43 10.07 -12.16 26.94
N ALA A 44 9.59 -11.16 27.69
CA ALA A 44 9.03 -9.92 27.13
C ALA A 44 10.07 -9.14 26.32
N VAL A 45 11.31 -9.05 26.80
CA VAL A 45 12.43 -8.41 26.08
C VAL A 45 12.75 -9.13 24.78
N PHE A 46 12.85 -10.46 24.80
CA PHE A 46 13.09 -11.23 23.57
C PHE A 46 11.97 -11.05 22.54
N LEU A 47 10.70 -11.06 22.99
CA LEU A 47 9.56 -10.82 22.11
C LEU A 47 9.56 -9.38 21.54
N LEU A 48 9.93 -8.39 22.35
CA LEU A 48 10.07 -7.00 21.89
C LEU A 48 11.14 -6.85 20.82
N LEU A 49 12.32 -7.45 21.04
CA LEU A 49 13.41 -7.45 20.06
C LEU A 49 13.03 -8.20 18.78
N ALA A 50 12.33 -9.32 18.90
CA ALA A 50 11.82 -10.06 17.74
C ALA A 50 10.83 -9.22 16.93
N LEU A 51 9.86 -8.57 17.59
CA LEU A 51 8.89 -7.69 16.94
C LEU A 51 9.59 -6.51 16.25
N ALA A 52 10.54 -5.86 16.93
CA ALA A 52 11.31 -4.75 16.35
C ALA A 52 12.11 -5.20 15.13
N THR A 53 12.71 -6.39 15.17
CA THR A 53 13.46 -6.96 14.04
C THR A 53 12.55 -7.23 12.84
N VAL A 54 11.36 -7.81 13.08
CA VAL A 54 10.37 -8.04 12.01
C VAL A 54 9.92 -6.73 11.36
N VAL A 55 9.59 -5.72 12.17
CA VAL A 55 9.19 -4.39 11.67
C VAL A 55 10.32 -3.73 10.88
N LEU A 56 11.56 -3.88 11.33
CA LEU A 56 12.73 -3.35 10.62
C LEU A 56 12.94 -4.06 9.28
N ILE A 57 12.85 -5.38 9.23
CA ILE A 57 12.95 -6.16 7.99
C ILE A 57 11.85 -5.74 7.02
N ASP A 58 10.61 -5.59 7.49
CA ASP A 58 9.48 -5.18 6.66
C ASP A 58 9.69 -3.78 6.06
N ALA A 59 10.14 -2.82 6.87
CA ALA A 59 10.50 -1.48 6.40
C ALA A 59 11.63 -1.51 5.36
N LEU A 60 12.68 -2.30 5.61
CA LEU A 60 13.79 -2.44 4.66
C LEU A 60 13.31 -3.03 3.33
N LEU A 61 12.50 -4.09 3.35
CA LEU A 61 11.95 -4.71 2.15
C LEU A 61 11.07 -3.75 1.35
N LEU A 62 10.27 -2.93 2.03
CA LEU A 62 9.41 -1.93 1.39
C LEU A 62 10.21 -0.82 0.73
N TYR A 63 11.27 -0.31 1.39
CA TYR A 63 12.01 0.86 0.93
C TYR A 63 13.25 0.54 0.08
N GLN A 64 13.66 -0.73 -0.03
CA GLN A 64 14.84 -1.13 -0.80
C GLN A 64 14.74 -0.80 -2.30
N LYS A 65 13.54 -0.79 -2.87
CA LYS A 65 13.31 -0.53 -4.30
C LYS A 65 11.96 0.12 -4.53
N ARG A 66 11.82 0.82 -5.67
CA ARG A 66 10.51 1.24 -6.19
C ARG A 66 9.77 0.03 -6.73
N GLY A 67 9.24 -0.80 -5.84
CA GLY A 67 8.80 -2.14 -6.20
C GLY A 67 7.49 -2.24 -6.98
N LEU A 68 6.78 -1.13 -7.19
CA LEU A 68 5.57 -1.06 -8.02
C LEU A 68 5.73 0.06 -9.05
N ASN A 69 5.63 -0.30 -10.33
CA ASN A 69 5.52 0.64 -11.43
C ASN A 69 4.10 0.58 -12.00
N ALA A 70 3.51 1.75 -12.28
CA ALA A 70 2.21 1.85 -12.91
C ALA A 70 2.30 2.85 -14.07
N GLU A 71 1.77 2.46 -15.23
CA GLU A 71 1.71 3.30 -16.42
C GLU A 71 0.27 3.36 -16.94
N ARG A 72 -0.19 4.57 -17.25
CA ARG A 72 -1.48 4.83 -17.88
C ARG A 72 -1.26 5.21 -19.34
N ILE A 73 -1.69 4.35 -20.25
CA ILE A 73 -1.59 4.56 -21.69
C ILE A 73 -2.94 5.04 -22.20
N LEU A 74 -2.93 6.21 -22.82
CA LEU A 74 -4.10 6.90 -23.37
C LEU A 74 -4.00 6.98 -24.90
N PRO A 75 -5.14 7.03 -25.61
CA PRO A 75 -5.14 7.36 -27.03
C PRO A 75 -4.67 8.81 -27.26
N PRO A 76 -4.21 9.16 -28.48
CA PRO A 76 -3.69 10.50 -28.79
C PRO A 76 -4.72 11.61 -28.57
N ARG A 77 -6.01 11.29 -28.70
CA ARG A 77 -7.13 12.18 -28.46
C ARG A 77 -8.26 11.38 -27.82
N LEU A 78 -8.89 11.95 -26.81
CA LEU A 78 -10.10 11.42 -26.22
C LEU A 78 -11.32 12.03 -26.94
N SER A 79 -12.23 11.19 -27.42
CA SER A 79 -13.46 11.60 -28.10
C SER A 79 -14.64 11.48 -27.13
N ASN A 80 -15.47 12.51 -27.03
CA ASN A 80 -16.62 12.45 -26.12
C ASN A 80 -17.70 11.47 -26.61
N GLY A 81 -17.82 11.25 -27.93
CA GLY A 81 -18.87 10.40 -28.52
C GLY A 81 -18.48 8.94 -28.74
N ASP A 82 -17.21 8.57 -28.51
CA ASP A 82 -16.69 7.24 -28.80
C ASP A 82 -16.17 6.55 -27.53
N GLU A 83 -16.06 5.22 -27.57
CA GLU A 83 -15.40 4.46 -26.53
C GLU A 83 -13.88 4.70 -26.55
N ASN A 84 -13.35 5.36 -25.52
CA ASN A 84 -11.91 5.59 -25.39
C ASN A 84 -11.27 4.44 -24.61
N LYS A 85 -10.48 3.63 -25.30
CA LYS A 85 -9.71 2.56 -24.66
C LYS A 85 -8.59 3.14 -23.80
N ILE A 86 -8.69 2.99 -22.48
CA ILE A 86 -7.65 3.33 -21.53
C ILE A 86 -6.98 2.04 -21.06
N THR A 87 -5.65 2.03 -21.06
CA THR A 87 -4.87 0.87 -20.62
C THR A 87 -4.06 1.24 -19.39
N LEU A 88 -4.27 0.51 -18.30
CA LEU A 88 -3.48 0.62 -17.07
C LEU A 88 -2.55 -0.59 -17.00
N GLN A 89 -1.25 -0.35 -16.95
CA GLN A 89 -0.22 -1.36 -16.81
C GLN A 89 0.40 -1.26 -15.43
N LEU A 90 0.37 -2.35 -14.67
CA LEU A 90 1.01 -2.48 -13.36
C LEU A 90 2.11 -3.53 -13.42
N PHE A 91 3.28 -3.20 -12.89
CA PHE A 91 4.41 -4.09 -12.81
C PHE A 91 4.93 -4.18 -11.37
N ASN A 92 4.91 -5.41 -10.83
CA ASN A 92 5.40 -5.69 -9.50
C ASN A 92 6.85 -6.20 -9.55
N GLU A 93 7.77 -5.33 -9.17
CA GLU A 93 9.19 -5.62 -8.99
C GLU A 93 9.51 -6.22 -7.62
N TYR A 94 8.58 -6.24 -6.66
CA TYR A 94 8.79 -6.92 -5.38
C TYR A 94 8.95 -8.43 -5.57
N ASN A 95 9.67 -9.05 -4.64
CA ASN A 95 9.86 -10.50 -4.62
C ASN A 95 8.67 -11.25 -3.97
N PHE A 96 7.61 -10.51 -3.65
CA PHE A 96 6.39 -10.98 -3.00
C PHE A 96 5.18 -10.44 -3.74
N ILE A 97 4.04 -11.12 -3.60
CA ILE A 97 2.76 -10.67 -4.16
C ILE A 97 2.31 -9.45 -3.37
N VAL A 98 1.88 -8.40 -4.09
CA VAL A 98 1.31 -7.19 -3.48
C VAL A 98 -0.16 -7.15 -3.85
N SER A 99 -1.03 -6.79 -2.90
CA SER A 99 -2.41 -6.45 -3.21
C SER A 99 -2.50 -4.95 -3.39
N CYS A 100 -2.95 -4.49 -4.56
CA CYS A 100 -3.07 -3.08 -4.87
C CYS A 100 -4.48 -2.73 -5.35
N THR A 101 -4.95 -1.57 -4.93
CA THR A 101 -6.15 -0.93 -5.47
C THR A 101 -5.70 0.30 -6.25
N VAL A 102 -5.89 0.29 -7.56
CA VAL A 102 -5.67 1.47 -8.40
C VAL A 102 -6.95 2.27 -8.46
N ILE A 103 -6.83 3.57 -8.18
CA ILE A 103 -7.89 4.55 -8.29
C ILE A 103 -7.52 5.47 -9.44
N ASP A 104 -8.28 5.42 -10.53
CA ASP A 104 -8.12 6.32 -11.68
C ASP A 104 -9.31 7.27 -11.77
N GLU A 105 -9.02 8.53 -12.09
CA GLU A 105 -10.02 9.58 -12.32
C GLU A 105 -10.05 9.97 -13.79
N LEU A 106 -11.26 10.17 -14.31
CA LEU A 106 -11.45 10.62 -15.67
C LEU A 106 -11.18 12.12 -15.80
N PRO A 107 -10.66 12.58 -16.94
CA PRO A 107 -10.48 14.01 -17.18
C PRO A 107 -11.80 14.77 -17.01
N VAL A 108 -11.73 15.98 -16.45
CA VAL A 108 -12.89 16.82 -16.14
C VAL A 108 -13.82 17.06 -17.34
N GLN A 109 -13.28 16.99 -18.57
CA GLN A 109 -14.01 17.14 -19.82
C GLN A 109 -15.10 16.08 -20.02
N PHE A 110 -14.93 14.88 -19.44
CA PHE A 110 -15.93 13.82 -19.51
C PHE A 110 -17.12 14.03 -18.57
N GLN A 111 -17.09 15.02 -17.65
CA GLN A 111 -18.12 15.28 -16.63
C GLN A 111 -18.55 14.05 -15.78
N GLU A 112 -17.94 12.89 -15.97
CA GLU A 112 -18.19 11.67 -15.24
C GLU A 112 -17.44 11.69 -13.91
N ARG A 113 -18.17 11.51 -12.81
CA ARG A 113 -17.61 11.44 -11.45
C ARG A 113 -17.51 10.01 -10.94
N LYS A 114 -17.16 9.07 -11.81
CA LYS A 114 -17.01 7.67 -11.45
C LYS A 114 -15.55 7.39 -11.13
N LEU A 115 -15.28 7.01 -9.89
CA LEU A 115 -13.97 6.52 -9.46
C LEU A 115 -13.86 5.05 -9.85
N LEU A 116 -12.82 4.70 -10.60
CA LEU A 116 -12.54 3.32 -10.96
C LEU A 116 -11.61 2.70 -9.93
N ASN A 117 -12.14 1.76 -9.15
CA ASN A 117 -11.39 1.00 -8.16
C ASN A 117 -11.05 -0.38 -8.74
N ILE A 118 -9.78 -0.60 -9.07
CA ILE A 118 -9.30 -1.84 -9.66
C ILE A 118 -8.42 -2.55 -8.62
N SER A 119 -8.94 -3.60 -8.00
CA SER A 119 -8.22 -4.41 -7.01
C SER A 119 -7.56 -5.62 -7.66
N THR A 120 -6.26 -5.77 -7.45
CA THR A 120 -5.43 -6.72 -8.20
C THR A 120 -4.28 -7.20 -7.34
N ASP A 121 -3.86 -8.45 -7.52
CA ASP A 121 -2.76 -9.04 -6.78
C ASP A 121 -1.60 -9.34 -7.76
N PRO A 122 -0.82 -8.32 -8.19
CA PRO A 122 0.19 -8.54 -9.19
C PRO A 122 1.26 -9.53 -8.74
N PHE A 123 1.35 -10.66 -9.44
CA PHE A 123 2.42 -11.65 -9.28
C PHE A 123 3.77 -11.08 -9.73
N ARG A 124 4.84 -11.57 -9.10
CA ARG A 124 6.24 -11.15 -9.32
C ARG A 124 6.58 -11.08 -10.82
N GLY A 125 7.10 -9.93 -11.26
CA GLY A 125 7.66 -9.76 -12.61
C GLY A 125 6.64 -9.88 -13.74
N GLN A 126 5.35 -9.76 -13.45
CA GLN A 126 4.29 -9.80 -14.45
C GLN A 126 3.66 -8.42 -14.64
N TRP A 127 3.28 -8.15 -15.89
CA TRP A 127 2.47 -7.01 -16.27
C TRP A 127 0.99 -7.36 -16.08
N PHE A 128 0.30 -6.59 -15.25
CA PHE A 128 -1.14 -6.65 -15.13
C PHE A 128 -1.71 -5.51 -15.97
N VAL A 129 -2.47 -5.89 -16.99
CA VAL A 129 -3.01 -4.95 -17.96
C VAL A 129 -4.52 -4.94 -17.81
N PHE A 130 -5.04 -3.78 -17.42
CA PHE A 130 -6.47 -3.53 -17.34
C PHE A 130 -6.89 -2.65 -18.50
N TYR A 131 -8.01 -3.01 -19.11
CA TYR A 131 -8.68 -2.22 -20.11
C TYR A 131 -10.01 -1.78 -19.56
N TYR A 132 -10.28 -0.48 -19.64
CA TYR A 132 -11.62 0.03 -19.46
C TYR A 132 -11.90 1.08 -20.54
N TYR A 133 -13.18 1.24 -20.85
CA TYR A 133 -13.64 2.21 -21.82
C TYR A 133 -14.27 3.37 -21.08
N ALA A 134 -13.84 4.58 -21.45
CA ALA A 134 -14.48 5.80 -21.02
C ALA A 134 -15.30 6.35 -22.19
N ALA A 135 -16.60 6.50 -22.00
CA ALA A 135 -17.52 7.07 -22.99
C ALA A 135 -18.38 8.10 -22.28
N TYR A 136 -18.67 9.23 -22.95
CA TYR A 136 -19.63 10.19 -22.44
C TYR A 136 -21.03 9.72 -22.85
N HIS A 137 -21.83 9.24 -21.90
CA HIS A 137 -23.25 9.01 -22.17
C HIS A 137 -23.98 10.36 -22.06
N ILE A 138 -24.34 10.94 -23.22
CA ILE A 138 -25.27 12.08 -23.32
C ILE A 138 -26.68 11.61 -22.93
#